data_AF-A0A2V9RMP6-F1
#
_entry.id   AF-A0A2V9RMP6-F1
#
_cell.length_a   1.000
_cell.length_b   1.000
_cell.length_c   1.000
_cell.angle_alpha   90.00
_cell.angle_beta   90.00
_cell.angle_gamma   90.00
#
_symmetry.space_group_name_H-M   'P 1'
#
loop_
_entity.id
_entity.type
_entity.pdbx_description
1 polymer ?
#
loop_
_entity_poly.entity_id
_entity_poly.type
_entity_poly.pdbx_seq_one_letter_code
_entity_poly.pdbx_strand_id
1 'polypeptide(L)'
;MAPAVRGSSDISTNSTGTPRKHVPTVSRPWDDPNGSGEVGRVDDLVRKYADMWSLDGTNAIAYLCGHPEMIEHVKGILKRRGFPKEVIKEEIYWVPKKQVAVAT
;
A
#
# COMPACT_ATOMS: atom_id res chain seq x y z
N MET A 1 -6.72 -16.46 -15.31
CA MET A 1 -5.72 -16.48 -14.21
C MET A 1 -4.86 -15.24 -14.36
N ALA A 2 -4.94 -14.28 -13.42
CA ALA A 2 -4.08 -13.08 -13.44
C ALA A 2 -2.70 -13.42 -12.85
N PRO A 3 -1.59 -12.95 -13.46
CA PRO A 3 -0.23 -13.28 -13.03
C PRO A 3 0.06 -12.80 -11.60
N ALA A 4 1.03 -13.45 -10.95
CA ALA A 4 1.52 -13.05 -9.63
C ALA A 4 2.04 -11.61 -9.69
N VAL A 5 1.39 -10.70 -8.96
CA VAL A 5 1.81 -9.30 -8.86
C VAL A 5 2.66 -9.20 -7.60
N ARG A 6 3.98 -9.01 -7.75
CA ARG A 6 4.82 -8.53 -6.64
C ARG A 6 4.33 -7.13 -6.30
N GLY A 7 3.72 -6.98 -5.13
CA GLY A 7 3.33 -5.67 -4.62
C GLY A 7 4.52 -5.09 -3.87
N SER A 8 5.08 -3.99 -4.37
CA SER A 8 5.97 -3.15 -3.56
C SER A 8 5.12 -2.06 -2.92
N SER A 9 5.06 -2.05 -1.59
CA SER A 9 4.84 -0.81 -0.84
C SER A 9 6.20 -0.23 -0.50
N ASP A 10 6.64 0.74 -1.29
CA ASP A 10 7.75 1.59 -0.91
C ASP A 10 7.31 2.55 0.20
N ILE A 11 7.39 2.12 1.45
CA ILE A 11 7.26 3.03 2.60
C ILE A 11 8.61 3.74 2.78
N SER A 12 8.81 4.82 2.04
CA SER A 12 10.00 5.66 2.15
C SER A 12 9.80 6.74 3.22
N THR A 13 10.51 6.63 4.34
CA THR A 13 10.56 7.68 5.38
C THR A 13 11.73 8.64 5.10
N ASN A 14 11.46 9.94 5.02
CA ASN A 14 12.50 10.96 4.83
C ASN A 14 13.11 11.39 6.18
N SER A 15 13.90 10.52 6.82
CA SER A 15 14.80 10.93 7.90
C SER A 15 16.20 11.14 7.34
N THR A 16 16.71 12.38 7.43
CA THR A 16 18.08 12.74 7.04
C THR A 16 19.07 11.86 7.80
N GLY A 17 19.67 10.88 7.12
CA GLY A 17 20.73 10.01 7.65
C GLY A 17 20.38 8.53 7.85
N THR A 18 19.15 8.08 7.55
CA THR A 18 18.78 6.65 7.67
C THR A 18 18.57 6.03 6.29
N PRO A 19 19.10 4.81 6.00
CA PRO A 19 18.89 4.16 4.71
C PRO A 19 17.39 3.97 4.43
N ARG A 20 16.97 4.21 3.18
CA ARG A 20 15.60 3.93 2.72
C ARG A 20 15.26 2.48 3.00
N LYS A 21 14.21 2.25 3.78
CA LYS A 21 13.70 0.91 4.08
C LYS A 21 12.71 0.53 2.99
N HIS A 22 12.94 -0.62 2.37
CA HIS A 22 12.05 -1.19 1.38
C HIS A 22 11.49 -2.51 1.92
N VAL A 23 10.17 -2.68 1.85
CA VAL A 23 9.48 -3.88 2.32
C VAL A 23 8.63 -4.45 1.19
N PRO A 24 9.14 -5.47 0.46
CA PRO A 24 8.37 -6.13 -0.58
C PRO A 24 7.37 -7.12 0.05
N THR A 25 6.22 -7.31 -0.60
CA THR A 25 5.23 -8.32 -0.21
C THR A 25 4.71 -9.13 -1.37
N VAL A 26 4.42 -10.40 -1.08
CA VAL A 26 3.79 -11.32 -2.01
C VAL A 26 2.44 -11.78 -1.45
N SER A 27 1.36 -11.46 -2.16
CA SER A 27 0.01 -11.85 -1.74
C SER A 27 -0.33 -13.32 -2.03
N ARG A 28 0.40 -13.95 -2.95
CA ARG A 28 0.23 -15.36 -3.35
C ARG A 28 1.57 -16.09 -3.26
N PRO A 29 2.03 -16.46 -2.05
CA PRO A 29 3.36 -17.03 -1.84
C PRO A 29 3.57 -18.35 -2.61
N TRP A 30 2.50 -19.08 -2.91
CA TRP A 30 2.56 -20.32 -3.71
C TRP A 30 2.91 -20.08 -5.20
N ASP A 31 2.66 -18.88 -5.74
CA ASP A 31 3.02 -18.53 -7.12
C ASP A 31 4.48 -18.00 -7.23
N ASP A 32 5.14 -17.74 -6.10
CA ASP A 32 6.54 -17.31 -6.00
C ASP A 32 7.25 -18.00 -4.83
N PRO A 33 7.53 -19.32 -4.94
CA PRO A 33 8.07 -20.13 -3.84
C PRO A 33 9.49 -19.73 -3.40
N ASN A 34 10.20 -18.94 -4.23
CA ASN A 34 11.52 -18.40 -3.91
C ASN A 34 11.45 -16.97 -3.33
N GLY A 35 10.24 -16.42 -3.16
CA GLY A 35 10.03 -15.09 -2.60
C GLY A 35 10.43 -15.06 -1.11
N SER A 36 11.49 -14.33 -0.80
CA SER A 36 11.83 -13.97 0.58
C SER A 36 11.20 -12.63 0.94
N GLY A 37 10.60 -12.51 2.13
CA GLY A 37 10.02 -11.26 2.60
C GLY A 37 8.67 -11.44 3.28
N GLU A 38 7.91 -10.34 3.32
CA GLU A 38 6.57 -10.33 3.89
C GLU A 38 5.57 -11.01 2.95
N VAL A 39 4.54 -11.61 3.54
CA VAL A 39 3.48 -12.33 2.82
C VAL A 39 2.15 -11.69 3.18
N GLY A 40 1.34 -11.40 2.17
CA GLY A 40 0.04 -10.78 2.34
C GLY A 40 -0.20 -9.60 1.40
N ARG A 41 -1.36 -8.97 1.55
CA ARG A 41 -1.66 -7.75 0.81
C ARG A 41 -0.94 -6.57 1.43
N VAL A 42 -0.61 -5.61 0.59
CA VAL A 42 0.12 -4.40 0.97
C VAL A 42 -0.63 -3.55 2.00
N ASP A 43 -1.96 -3.52 1.97
CA ASP A 43 -2.76 -2.76 2.93
C ASP A 43 -2.52 -3.20 4.39
N ASP A 44 -2.40 -4.50 4.66
CA ASP A 44 -2.08 -5.02 5.98
C ASP A 44 -0.68 -4.61 6.45
N LEU A 45 0.29 -4.59 5.53
CA LEU A 45 1.65 -4.19 5.82
C LEU A 45 1.75 -2.69 6.12
N VAL A 46 1.04 -1.84 5.38
CA VAL A 46 1.04 -0.39 5.64
C VAL A 46 0.59 -0.12 7.07
N ARG A 47 -0.42 -0.83 7.57
CA ARG A 47 -0.83 -0.74 8.98
C ARG A 47 0.30 -1.17 9.92
N LYS A 48 0.85 -2.38 9.73
CA LYS A 48 1.94 -2.94 10.57
C LYS A 48 3.14 -2.00 10.67
N TYR A 49 3.60 -1.47 9.53
CA TYR A 49 4.82 -0.65 9.49
C TYR A 49 4.57 0.81 9.88
N ALA A 50 3.39 1.38 9.61
CA ALA A 50 3.03 2.67 10.16
C ALA A 50 2.97 2.63 11.69
N ASP A 51 2.48 1.53 12.27
CA ASP A 51 2.50 1.32 13.72
C ASP A 51 3.93 1.11 14.25
N MET A 52 4.70 0.20 13.63
CA MET A 52 6.06 -0.15 14.06
C MET A 52 7.05 1.01 13.98
N TRP A 53 6.90 1.89 12.98
CA TRP A 53 7.78 3.06 12.79
C TRP A 53 7.19 4.35 13.38
N SER A 54 6.06 4.26 14.09
CA SER A 54 5.39 5.41 14.70
C SER A 54 5.11 6.53 13.70
N LEU A 55 4.63 6.16 12.50
CA LEU A 55 4.30 7.11 11.44
C LEU A 55 2.85 7.60 11.59
N ASP A 56 2.69 8.90 11.39
CA ASP A 56 1.41 9.60 11.35
C ASP A 56 1.46 10.80 10.38
N GLY A 57 0.36 11.54 10.31
CA GLY A 57 0.23 12.68 9.42
C GLY A 57 1.13 13.88 9.73
N THR A 58 1.82 13.89 10.87
CA THR A 58 2.71 14.99 11.29
C THR A 58 4.16 14.73 10.90
N ASN A 59 4.55 13.46 10.73
CA ASN A 59 5.94 13.06 10.47
C ASN A 59 6.14 12.30 9.16
N ALA A 60 5.06 12.00 8.41
CA ALA A 60 5.14 11.29 7.14
C ALA A 60 4.13 11.79 6.09
N ILE A 61 4.53 11.66 4.83
CA ILE A 61 3.66 11.85 3.65
C ILE A 61 3.49 10.49 2.98
N ALA A 62 2.26 10.08 2.74
CA ALA A 62 1.95 8.82 2.10
C ALA A 62 1.77 9.01 0.59
N TYR A 63 2.54 8.29 -0.22
CA TYR A 63 2.39 8.24 -1.67
C TYR A 63 1.81 6.87 -2.06
N LEU A 64 0.69 6.85 -2.77
CA LEU A 64 -0.05 5.65 -3.12
C LEU A 64 -0.19 5.52 -4.63
N CYS A 65 0.32 4.42 -5.19
CA CYS A 65 0.15 4.11 -6.61
C CYS A 65 -0.13 2.61 -6.79
N GLY A 66 -1.00 2.26 -7.74
CA GLY A 66 -1.34 0.87 -8.02
C GLY A 66 -2.82 0.67 -8.35
N HIS A 67 -3.34 -0.50 -7.97
CA HIS A 67 -4.74 -0.84 -8.23
C HIS A 67 -5.68 0.08 -7.43
N PRO A 68 -6.78 0.60 -8.02
CA PRO A 68 -7.68 1.52 -7.31
C PRO A 68 -8.24 0.98 -6.00
N GLU A 69 -8.58 -0.31 -5.95
CA GLU A 69 -9.04 -0.98 -4.72
C GLU A 69 -7.98 -0.91 -3.61
N MET A 70 -6.71 -1.13 -3.95
CA MET A 70 -5.60 -1.04 -3.01
C MET A 70 -5.46 0.39 -2.46
N ILE A 71 -5.53 1.40 -3.33
CA ILE A 71 -5.42 2.80 -2.94
C ILE A 71 -6.53 3.18 -1.96
N GLU A 72 -7.78 2.80 -2.25
CA GLU A 72 -8.91 3.09 -1.37
C GLU A 72 -8.80 2.39 -0.01
N HIS A 73 -8.35 1.13 0.03
CA HIS A 73 -8.12 0.41 1.28
C HIS A 73 -7.04 1.08 2.13
N VAL A 74 -5.89 1.42 1.52
CA VAL A 74 -4.77 2.06 2.23
C VAL A 74 -5.17 3.45 2.73
N LYS A 75 -5.92 4.23 1.96
CA LYS A 75 -6.48 5.52 2.43
C LYS A 75 -7.33 5.35 3.67
N GLY A 76 -8.17 4.32 3.72
CA GLY A 76 -8.98 4.01 4.90
C GLY A 76 -8.13 3.74 6.14
N ILE A 77 -7.03 2.99 5.98
CA ILE A 77 -6.08 2.67 7.05
C ILE A 77 -5.36 3.94 7.53
N LEU A 78 -4.79 4.72 6.62
CA LEU A 78 -4.03 5.92 6.93
C LEU A 78 -4.90 6.99 7.60
N LYS A 79 -6.15 7.18 7.14
CA LYS A 79 -7.11 8.10 7.78
C LYS A 79 -7.38 7.71 9.24
N ARG A 80 -7.61 6.41 9.51
CA ARG A 80 -7.81 5.91 10.88
C ARG A 80 -6.57 6.07 11.75
N ARG A 81 -5.38 6.07 11.15
CA ARG A 81 -4.10 6.28 11.85
C ARG A 81 -3.81 7.76 12.13
N GLY A 82 -4.56 8.69 11.54
CA GLY A 82 -4.37 10.13 11.75
C GLY A 82 -3.62 10.84 10.63
N PHE A 83 -3.53 10.25 9.44
CA PHE A 83 -3.04 10.96 8.26
C PHE A 83 -4.15 11.85 7.69
N PRO A 84 -3.99 13.18 7.70
CA PRO A 84 -4.94 14.09 7.09
C PRO A 84 -4.85 13.99 5.55
N LYS A 85 -5.87 14.48 4.84
CA LYS A 85 -5.98 14.28 3.39
C LYS A 85 -4.83 14.95 2.63
N GLU A 86 -4.29 16.03 3.18
CA GLU A 86 -3.28 16.89 2.56
C GLU A 86 -1.93 16.17 2.41
N VAL A 87 -1.64 15.20 3.28
CA VAL A 87 -0.40 14.42 3.29
C VAL A 87 -0.55 13.04 2.63
N ILE A 88 -1.71 12.74 2.05
CA ILE A 88 -1.93 11.53 1.24
C ILE A 88 -1.94 11.95 -0.23
N LYS A 89 -0.97 11.47 -1.00
CA LYS A 89 -0.83 11.69 -2.45
C LYS A 89 -1.14 10.38 -3.16
N GLU A 90 -2.02 10.42 -4.16
CA GLU A 90 -2.43 9.24 -4.91
C GLU A 90 -2.21 9.43 -6.41
N GLU A 91 -1.80 8.36 -7.07
CA GLU A 91 -1.63 8.29 -8.52
C GLU A 91 -2.34 7.04 -9.04
N ILE A 92 -3.40 7.27 -9.82
CA ILE A 92 -4.23 6.20 -10.40
C ILE A 92 -3.98 6.16 -11.90
N TYR A 93 -3.18 5.19 -12.34
CA TYR A 93 -2.83 5.02 -13.76
C TYR A 93 -3.86 4.21 -14.55
N TRP A 94 -4.67 3.40 -13.87
CA TRP A 94 -5.65 2.54 -14.52
C TRP A 94 -6.93 2.46 -13.68
N VAL A 95 -8.05 2.88 -14.28
CA VAL A 95 -9.38 2.79 -13.67
C VAL A 95 -10.17 1.71 -14.41
N PRO A 96 -10.53 0.59 -13.78
CA PRO A 96 -11.42 -0.38 -14.40
C PRO A 96 -12.75 0.28 -14.73
N LYS A 97 -13.32 -0.04 -15.90
CA LYS A 97 -14.68 0.39 -16.23
C LYS A 97 -15.63 -0.11 -15.14
N LYS A 98 -16.37 0.81 -14.52
CA LYS A 98 -17.38 0.50 -13.51
C LYS A 98 -18.40 -0.47 -14.14
N GLN A 99 -18.41 -1.74 -13.72
CA GLN A 99 -19.49 -2.63 -14.12
C GLN A 99 -20.75 -2.14 -13.41
N VAL A 100 -21.67 -1.62 -14.20
CA VAL A 100 -23.01 -1.28 -13.73
C VAL A 100 -23.66 -2.62 -13.39
N ALA A 101 -23.95 -2.86 -12.12
CA ALA A 101 -24.70 -4.04 -11.72
C ALA A 101 -26.04 -4.00 -12.48
N VAL A 102 -26.25 -4.97 -13.38
CA VAL A 102 -27.55 -5.18 -13.98
C VAL A 102 -28.42 -5.73 -12.86
N ALA A 103 -29.34 -4.89 -12.37
CA ALA A 103 -30.36 -5.34 -11.44
C ALA A 103 -31.25 -6.35 -12.17
N THR A 104 -31.23 -7.59 -11.69
CA THR A 104 -32.16 -8.66 -12.07
C THR A 104 -32.91 -9.09 -10.82
#